data_AF-A0A520TK30-F1
#
_entry.id   AF-A0A520TK30-F1
#
_cell.length_a   1.000
_cell.length_b   1.000
_cell.length_c   1.000
_cell.angle_alpha   90.00
_cell.angle_beta   90.00
_cell.angle_gamma   90.00
#
_symmetry.space_group_name_H-M   'P 1'
#
loop_
_entity.id
_entity.type
_entity.pdbx_description
1 polymer ?
#
loop_
_entity_poly.entity_id
_entity_poly.type
_entity_poly.pdbx_seq_one_letter_code
_entity_poly.pdbx_strand_id
1 'polypeptide(L)'
;MKSSNLFISILKRILGIGFLILNYLCYGVMIALAADSSLSANERIIYPVLVYILSWGFLLAGIYLAGPEIVNKMKSYYVLLKSKFIKRRLNDKQT
;
A
#
# COMPACT_ATOMS: atom_id res chain seq x y z
N MET A 1 26.44 5.89 21.31
CA MET A 1 26.17 6.40 19.94
C MET A 1 25.68 5.35 18.94
N LYS A 2 26.17 4.09 18.96
CA LYS A 2 25.80 3.06 17.96
C LYS A 2 24.32 2.60 18.02
N SER A 3 23.70 2.54 19.21
CA SER A 3 22.30 2.11 19.36
C SER A 3 21.27 3.14 18.90
N SER A 4 21.52 4.44 19.10
CA SER A 4 20.63 5.51 18.63
C SER A 4 20.52 5.54 17.11
N ASN A 5 21.63 5.33 16.39
CA ASN A 5 21.62 5.28 14.92
C ASN A 5 20.85 4.07 14.39
N LEU A 6 20.96 2.92 15.05
CA LEU A 6 20.18 1.73 14.72
C LEU A 6 18.68 1.97 14.96
N PHE A 7 18.33 2.54 16.12
CA PHE A 7 16.95 2.85 16.46
C PHE A 7 16.29 3.81 15.47
N ILE A 8 16.98 4.90 15.12
CA ILE A 8 16.50 5.87 14.12
C ILE A 8 16.30 5.20 12.75
N SER A 9 17.21 4.30 12.35
CA SER A 9 17.09 3.56 11.09
C SER A 9 15.86 2.64 11.10
N ILE A 10 15.61 1.92 12.19
CA ILE A 10 14.45 1.04 12.32
C ILE A 10 13.15 1.86 12.30
N LEU A 11 13.11 2.98 13.02
CA LEU A 11 11.95 3.85 13.07
C LEU A 11 11.59 4.41 11.69
N LYS A 12 12.59 4.87 10.92
CA LYS A 12 12.40 5.29 9.52
C LYS A 12 11.81 4.18 8.66
N ARG A 13 12.32 2.95 8.81
CA ARG A 13 11.83 1.79 8.04
C ARG A 13 10.37 1.47 8.39
N ILE A 14 10.01 1.48 9.67
CA ILE A 14 8.63 1.28 10.14
C ILE A 14 7.71 2.39 9.61
N LEU A 15 8.15 3.64 9.67
CA LEU A 15 7.41 4.78 9.11
C LEU A 15 7.17 4.61 7.61
N GLY A 16 8.19 4.16 6.87
CA GLY A 16 8.06 3.86 5.44
C GLY A 16 7.03 2.77 5.15
N ILE A 17 7.04 1.67 5.91
CA ILE A 17 6.01 0.62 5.82
C ILE A 17 4.62 1.20 6.12
N GLY A 18 4.51 2.07 7.14
CA GLY A 18 3.27 2.77 7.48
C GLY A 18 2.72 3.58 6.29
N PHE A 19 3.57 4.31 5.57
CA PHE A 19 3.15 5.03 4.37
C PHE A 19 2.72 4.11 3.22
N LEU A 20 3.35 2.94 3.06
CA LEU A 20 2.89 1.96 2.06
C LEU A 20 1.50 1.40 2.40
N ILE A 21 1.23 1.18 3.69
CA ILE A 21 -0.11 0.79 4.15
C ILE A 21 -1.12 1.91 3.92
N LEU A 22 -0.77 3.16 4.26
CA LEU A 22 -1.62 4.33 3.99
C LEU A 22 -1.91 4.49 2.49
N ASN A 23 -0.91 4.31 1.63
CA ASN A 23 -1.11 4.30 0.18
C ASN A 23 -2.15 3.25 -0.23
N TYR A 24 -2.08 2.03 0.29
CA TYR A 24 -3.07 1.00 0.01
C TYR A 24 -4.48 1.40 0.49
N LEU A 25 -4.58 2.01 1.68
CA LEU A 25 -5.86 2.47 2.23
C LEU A 25 -6.49 3.62 1.43
N CYS A 26 -5.68 4.46 0.77
CA CYS A 26 -6.20 5.50 -0.11
C CYS A 26 -7.13 4.95 -1.19
N TYR A 27 -6.88 3.75 -1.72
CA TYR A 27 -7.79 3.12 -2.70
C TYR A 27 -9.16 2.82 -2.12
N GLY A 28 -9.23 2.36 -0.86
CA GLY A 28 -10.50 2.17 -0.17
C GLY A 28 -11.24 3.49 0.03
N VAL A 29 -10.52 4.55 0.42
CA VAL A 29 -11.09 5.89 0.59
C VAL A 29 -11.61 6.45 -0.73
N MET A 30 -10.88 6.27 -1.84
CA MET A 30 -11.34 6.68 -3.18
C MET A 30 -12.68 6.03 -3.54
N ILE A 31 -12.82 4.73 -3.31
CA ILE A 31 -14.06 4.00 -3.58
C ILE A 31 -15.19 4.52 -2.69
N ALA A 32 -14.93 4.71 -1.39
CA ALA A 32 -15.91 5.21 -0.45
C ALA A 32 -16.44 6.59 -0.86
N LEU A 33 -15.54 7.51 -1.23
CA LEU A 33 -15.89 8.85 -1.71
C LEU A 33 -16.67 8.83 -3.02
N ALA A 34 -16.30 7.95 -3.97
CA ALA A 34 -17.02 7.82 -5.23
C ALA A 34 -18.44 7.24 -5.05
N ALA A 35 -18.62 6.38 -4.05
CA ALA A 35 -19.90 5.74 -3.74
C ALA A 35 -20.80 6.57 -2.81
N ASP A 36 -20.27 7.62 -2.19
CA ASP A 36 -20.99 8.40 -1.18
C ASP A 36 -22.15 9.19 -1.78
N SER A 37 -23.38 8.77 -1.46
CA SER A 37 -24.60 9.39 -1.95
C SER A 37 -24.84 10.83 -1.47
N SER A 38 -24.17 11.26 -0.41
CA SER A 38 -24.30 12.61 0.16
C SER A 38 -23.52 13.68 -0.61
N LEU A 39 -22.52 13.27 -1.39
CA LEU A 39 -21.69 14.17 -2.19
C LEU A 39 -22.33 14.50 -3.54
N SER A 40 -22.07 15.70 -4.06
CA SER A 40 -22.42 16.04 -5.44
C SER A 40 -21.63 15.23 -6.46
N ALA A 41 -22.11 15.16 -7.70
CA ALA A 41 -21.43 14.42 -8.77
C ALA A 41 -19.98 14.89 -8.99
N ASN A 42 -19.74 16.20 -8.90
CA ASN A 42 -18.40 16.77 -9.07
C ASN A 42 -17.47 16.37 -7.91
N GLU A 43 -17.96 16.39 -6.67
CA GLU A 43 -17.18 16.02 -5.49
C GLU A 43 -16.78 14.54 -5.50
N ARG A 44 -17.68 13.65 -5.94
CA ARG A 44 -17.39 12.22 -6.11
C ARG A 44 -16.33 11.93 -7.17
N ILE A 45 -15.98 12.92 -8.00
CA ILE A 45 -14.90 12.82 -8.97
C ILE A 45 -13.63 13.50 -8.42
N ILE A 46 -13.77 14.73 -7.94
CA ILE A 46 -12.66 15.56 -7.49
C ILE A 46 -11.99 14.96 -6.25
N TYR A 47 -12.75 14.54 -5.23
CA TYR A 47 -12.15 14.04 -3.99
C TYR A 47 -11.35 12.74 -4.20
N PRO A 48 -11.85 11.72 -4.92
CA PRO A 48 -11.02 10.57 -5.26
C PRO A 48 -9.75 10.92 -6.06
N VAL A 49 -9.82 11.88 -6.99
CA VAL A 49 -8.63 12.33 -7.74
C VAL A 49 -7.60 12.97 -6.81
N LEU A 50 -8.03 13.80 -5.86
CA LEU A 50 -7.12 14.39 -4.86
C LEU A 50 -6.50 13.31 -3.96
N VAL A 51 -7.29 12.33 -3.52
CA VAL A 51 -6.79 11.19 -2.73
C VAL A 51 -5.82 10.34 -3.55
N TYR A 52 -6.05 10.18 -4.85
CA TYR A 52 -5.12 9.48 -5.74
C TYR A 52 -3.77 10.18 -5.82
N ILE A 53 -3.74 11.50 -6.00
CA ILE A 53 -2.51 12.30 -6.00
C ILE A 53 -1.79 12.17 -4.66
N LEU A 54 -2.51 12.28 -3.54
CA LEU A 54 -1.95 12.08 -2.20
C LEU A 54 -1.35 10.68 -2.03
N SER A 55 -2.01 9.66 -2.61
CA SER A 55 -1.55 8.27 -2.53
C SER A 55 -0.16 8.12 -3.14
N TRP A 56 0.16 8.82 -4.25
CA TRP A 56 1.50 8.79 -4.84
C TRP A 56 2.55 9.36 -3.90
N GLY A 57 2.21 10.40 -3.15
CA GLY A 57 3.07 10.95 -2.09
C GLY A 57 3.41 9.90 -1.04
N PHE A 58 2.41 9.18 -0.54
CA PHE A 58 2.63 8.07 0.40
C PHE A 58 3.43 6.92 -0.20
N LEU A 59 3.19 6.56 -1.46
CA LEU A 59 3.94 5.49 -2.12
C LEU A 59 5.43 5.84 -2.21
N LEU A 60 5.76 7.02 -2.74
CA LEU A 60 7.15 7.45 -2.93
C LEU A 60 7.87 7.64 -1.60
N ALA A 61 7.23 8.31 -0.62
CA ALA A 61 7.79 8.47 0.72
C ALA A 61 7.97 7.12 1.42
N GLY A 62 7.01 6.21 1.27
CA GLY A 62 7.06 4.86 1.83
C GLY A 62 8.21 4.03 1.30
N ILE A 63 8.39 3.99 -0.02
CA ILE A 63 9.52 3.30 -0.67
C ILE A 63 10.86 3.89 -0.22
N TYR A 64 10.96 5.24 -0.21
CA TYR A 64 12.19 5.93 0.17
C TYR A 64 12.60 5.63 1.62
N LEU A 65 11.64 5.63 2.56
CA LEU A 65 11.91 5.41 3.98
C LEU A 65 12.06 3.93 4.36
N ALA A 66 11.28 3.03 3.75
CA ALA A 66 11.37 1.59 3.99
C ALA A 66 12.66 0.99 3.40
N GLY A 67 13.14 1.58 2.31
CA GLY A 67 14.32 1.12 1.58
C GLY A 67 14.05 -0.08 0.66
N PRO A 68 14.90 -0.27 -0.36
CA PRO A 68 14.69 -1.26 -1.42
C PRO A 68 14.68 -2.71 -0.91
N GLU A 69 15.43 -3.00 0.16
CA GLU A 69 15.50 -4.33 0.78
C GLU A 69 14.13 -4.82 1.28
N ILE A 70 13.40 -3.96 1.99
CA ILE A 70 12.09 -4.30 2.56
C ILE A 70 11.06 -4.42 1.44
N VAL A 71 11.06 -3.48 0.50
CA VAL A 71 10.15 -3.49 -0.66
C VAL A 71 10.34 -4.74 -1.50
N ASN A 72 11.59 -5.16 -1.75
CA ASN A 72 11.87 -6.39 -2.49
C ASN A 72 11.40 -7.64 -1.75
N LYS A 73 11.56 -7.72 -0.42
CA LYS A 73 11.02 -8.82 0.39
C LYS A 73 9.50 -8.88 0.35
N MET A 74 8.83 -7.73 0.40
CA MET A 74 7.37 -7.66 0.25
C MET A 74 6.95 -8.19 -1.13
N LYS A 75 7.65 -7.80 -2.20
CA LYS A 75 7.38 -8.27 -3.56
C LYS A 75 7.57 -9.77 -3.70
N SER A 76 8.66 -10.34 -3.18
CA SER A 76 8.89 -11.78 -3.22
C SER A 76 7.82 -12.54 -2.45
N TYR A 77 7.42 -12.03 -1.28
CA TYR A 77 6.35 -12.62 -0.48
C TYR A 77 5.01 -12.60 -1.22
N TYR A 78 4.67 -11.48 -1.86
CA TYR A 78 3.48 -11.37 -2.69
C TYR A 78 3.47 -12.38 -3.85
N VAL A 79 4.59 -12.56 -4.55
CA VAL A 79 4.70 -13.54 -5.65
C VAL A 79 4.48 -14.97 -5.14
N LEU A 80 5.06 -15.33 -3.99
CA LEU A 80 4.87 -16.64 -3.36
C LEU A 80 3.43 -16.89 -2.92
N LEU A 81 2.77 -15.88 -2.33
CA LEU A 81 1.36 -15.99 -1.97
C LEU A 81 0.49 -16.15 -3.23
N LYS A 82 0.73 -15.31 -4.25
CA LYS A 82 -0.02 -15.36 -5.51
C LYS A 82 0.09 -16.73 -6.17
N SER A 83 1.29 -17.29 -6.28
CA SER A 83 1.50 -18.61 -6.90
C SER A 83 0.81 -19.73 -6.11
N LYS A 84 0.83 -19.65 -4.77
CA LYS A 84 0.13 -20.61 -3.90
C LYS A 84 -1.40 -20.55 -4.05
N PHE A 85 -1.97 -19.35 -4.13
CA PHE A 85 -3.40 -19.15 -4.36
C PHE A 85 -3.84 -19.64 -5.75
N ILE A 86 -3.05 -19.35 -6.79
CA ILE A 86 -3.31 -19.84 -8.15
C ILE A 86 -3.26 -21.37 -8.19
N LYS A 87 -2.24 -21.99 -7.59
CA LYS A 87 -2.10 -23.45 -7.56
C LYS A 87 -3.27 -24.13 -6.84
N ARG A 88 -3.77 -23.55 -5.73
CA ARG A 88 -4.99 -24.03 -5.07
C ARG A 88 -6.21 -23.98 -5.98
N ARG A 89 -6.47 -22.83 -6.63
CA ARG A 89 -7.61 -22.68 -7.55
C ARG A 89 -7.55 -23.60 -8.78
N LEU A 90 -6.37 -24.01 -9.21
CA LEU A 90 -6.20 -24.98 -10.30
C LEU A 90 -6.53 -26.41 -9.85
N ASN A 91 -6.10 -26.81 -8.65
CA ASN A 91 -6.45 -28.12 -8.10
C ASN A 91 -7.96 -28.24 -7.84
N ASP A 92 -8.62 -27.20 -7.33
CA ASP A 92 -10.07 -27.21 -7.07
C ASP A 92 -10.94 -27.31 -8.34
N LYS A 93 -10.36 -27.08 -9.54
CA LYS A 93 -11.05 -27.23 -10.83
C LYS A 93 -10.84 -28.58 -11.50
N GLN A 94 -9.95 -29.43 -10.97
CA GLN A 94 -9.63 -30.75 -11.52
C GLN A 94 -10.32 -31.91 -10.79
N THR A 95 -11.02 -31.63 -9.68
CA THR A 95 -11.97 -32.52 -8.99
C THR A 95 -13.40 -32.09 -9.28
#